data_AF-A0A853I167-F1
#
_entry.id   AF-A0A853I167-F1
#
_cell.length_a   1.000
_cell.length_b   1.000
_cell.length_c   1.000
_cell.angle_alpha   90.00
_cell.angle_beta   90.00
_cell.angle_gamma   90.00
#
_symmetry.space_group_name_H-M   'P 1'
#
loop_
_entity.id
_entity.type
_entity.pdbx_description
1 polymer ?
#
loop_
_entity_poly.entity_id
_entity_poly.type
_entity_poly.pdbx_seq_one_letter_code
_entity_poly.pdbx_strand_id
1 'polypeptide(L)'
;MKLDSVPEKLLYGDLMEVTSPHLINRYNSALTLLTGKTTQLTAFHIDCSGYSPEVAMELKEPDYLDDAGANPKFILLSIAQRDLPSLSEYFSSTSDCLKRFINDNHLALFTLTALDAIYGEIDNKLYRIQSIDDIINVDEVQFQIDTPKQLISKALNLQQMIEQLLNEDNQRWLDDDYLQTIIQLGKTVGNVQLNKIVPDTLNYQQNNYYTSHMGGIYVFKDTRPKPTLITIDPQFPKDQLPNDCKHIHGHEYQKVSQFLIKYGLIEPLQKRKLQQKVDQLRFKKHQVIIDHLISIGQYCDKRLTEFQLKQFINQNFEDLPESFHKLHDLVAAIERQERTIPNKDELMFHTCQVANSPRAQQSYRTINHLLSHYTPYNYLRLYVFNRPRFNLEFSQWPEAKQQYVMDYLQQHQAMIEATTKAEQKGS
;
A
#
# COMPACT_ATOMS: atom_id res chain seq x y z
N MET A 1 -6.11 15.99 13.31
CA MET A 1 -6.07 14.66 13.93
C MET A 1 -4.95 14.69 14.96
N LYS A 2 -5.23 14.46 16.25
CA LYS A 2 -4.18 14.51 17.29
C LYS A 2 -3.35 13.22 17.19
N LEU A 3 -2.15 13.33 16.63
CA LEU A 3 -1.15 12.26 16.50
C LEU A 3 -0.31 12.08 17.78
N ASP A 4 -0.57 12.88 18.83
CA ASP A 4 0.30 13.04 20.01
C ASP A 4 0.37 11.83 20.97
N SER A 5 -0.47 10.80 20.80
CA SER A 5 -0.57 9.68 21.75
C SER A 5 -0.05 8.33 21.22
N VAL A 6 0.49 8.30 20.00
CA VAL A 6 1.06 7.07 19.44
C VAL A 6 2.58 7.12 19.60
N PRO A 7 3.24 6.10 20.18
CA PRO A 7 4.69 6.10 20.31
C PRO A 7 5.35 6.29 18.93
N GLU A 8 6.06 7.42 18.76
CA GLU A 8 6.71 7.88 17.52
C GLU A 8 7.49 6.76 16.82
N LYS A 9 8.08 5.86 17.61
CA LYS A 9 8.93 4.76 17.16
C LYS A 9 8.23 3.71 16.28
N LEU A 10 6.90 3.64 16.23
CA LEU A 10 6.18 2.68 15.36
C LEU A 10 5.31 3.36 14.29
N LEU A 11 5.00 4.66 14.45
CA LEU A 11 4.50 5.49 13.35
C LEU A 11 5.61 5.77 12.33
N TYR A 12 6.80 6.11 12.82
CA TYR A 12 7.94 6.54 12.00
C TYR A 12 9.07 5.51 11.90
N GLY A 13 9.07 4.46 12.73
CA GLY A 13 10.18 3.49 12.77
C GLY A 13 10.41 2.69 11.49
N ASP A 14 9.39 2.62 10.62
CA ASP A 14 9.47 1.98 9.30
C ASP A 14 9.69 3.01 8.18
N LEU A 15 9.80 4.31 8.49
CA LEU A 15 9.99 5.39 7.53
C LEU A 15 11.46 5.77 7.40
N MET A 16 11.80 6.51 6.34
CA MET A 16 13.15 7.02 6.15
C MET A 16 13.31 8.36 6.85
N GLU A 17 14.24 8.43 7.81
CA GLU A 17 14.61 9.67 8.48
C GLU A 17 15.44 10.58 7.56
N VAL A 18 15.04 11.84 7.46
CA VAL A 18 15.70 12.89 6.67
C VAL A 18 16.19 13.99 7.61
N THR A 19 17.46 13.89 8.01
CA THR A 19 18.11 14.89 8.89
C THR A 19 19.20 15.69 8.20
N SER A 20 19.70 15.20 7.07
CA SER A 20 20.84 15.84 6.43
C SER A 20 20.43 17.14 5.72
N PRO A 21 21.10 18.28 5.95
CA PRO A 21 20.70 19.56 5.37
C PRO A 21 20.56 19.55 3.84
N HIS A 22 21.42 18.79 3.15
CA HIS A 22 21.36 18.68 1.69
C HIS A 22 20.13 17.91 1.20
N LEU A 23 19.69 16.87 1.92
CA LEU A 23 18.48 16.12 1.58
C LEU A 23 17.22 16.95 1.85
N ILE A 24 17.21 17.71 2.95
CA ILE A 24 16.13 18.65 3.27
C ILE A 24 16.00 19.71 2.17
N ASN A 25 17.12 20.27 1.70
CA ASN A 25 17.10 21.24 0.60
C ASN A 25 16.60 20.63 -0.72
N ARG A 26 17.00 19.39 -1.04
CA ARG A 26 16.51 18.66 -2.21
C ARG A 26 15.00 18.41 -2.11
N TYR A 27 14.54 17.95 -0.94
CA TYR A 27 13.13 17.75 -0.65
C TYR A 27 12.33 19.04 -0.80
N ASN A 28 12.80 20.15 -0.21
CA ASN A 28 12.16 21.46 -0.34
C ASN A 28 12.13 21.97 -1.78
N SER A 29 13.17 21.69 -2.57
CA SER A 29 13.20 22.07 -3.99
C SER A 29 12.11 21.33 -4.78
N ALA A 30 11.95 20.04 -4.53
CA ALA A 30 10.86 19.23 -5.10
C ALA A 30 9.48 19.68 -4.61
N LEU A 31 9.33 19.88 -3.29
CA LEU A 31 8.08 20.31 -2.66
C LEU A 31 7.60 21.67 -3.20
N THR A 32 8.53 22.60 -3.41
CA THR A 32 8.20 23.92 -3.98
C THR A 32 7.64 23.80 -5.39
N LEU A 33 8.19 22.90 -6.21
CA LEU A 33 7.71 22.68 -7.58
C LEU A 33 6.34 21.99 -7.60
N LEU A 34 6.08 21.07 -6.67
CA LEU A 34 4.81 20.34 -6.59
C LEU A 34 3.66 21.12 -5.95
N THR A 35 3.97 21.98 -4.96
CA THR A 35 2.97 22.59 -4.05
C THR A 35 3.12 24.10 -3.88
N GLY A 36 4.24 24.68 -4.33
CA GLY A 36 4.59 26.08 -4.07
C GLY A 36 5.07 26.36 -2.64
N LYS A 37 5.29 25.34 -1.81
CA LYS A 37 5.61 25.46 -0.38
C LYS A 37 6.94 24.81 -0.02
N THR A 38 7.44 25.16 1.17
CA THR A 38 8.62 24.57 1.79
C THR A 38 8.36 24.25 3.26
N THR A 39 9.02 23.22 3.77
CA THR A 39 9.09 22.91 5.20
C THR A 39 10.26 23.64 5.85
N GLN A 40 10.08 24.08 7.10
CA GLN A 40 11.13 24.64 7.95
C GLN A 40 11.69 23.60 8.94
N LEU A 41 11.22 22.35 8.87
CA LEU A 41 11.69 21.27 9.73
C LEU A 41 13.15 20.95 9.43
N THR A 42 13.94 20.77 10.49
CA THR A 42 15.35 20.35 10.41
C THR A 42 15.51 18.82 10.41
N ALA A 43 14.43 18.09 10.68
CA ALA A 43 14.36 16.64 10.64
C ALA A 43 12.89 16.22 10.46
N PHE A 44 12.66 15.20 9.63
CA PHE A 44 11.33 14.59 9.42
C PHE A 44 11.49 13.20 8.83
N HIS A 45 10.41 12.41 8.79
CA HIS A 45 10.41 11.09 8.18
C HIS A 45 9.53 11.04 6.94
N ILE A 46 9.96 10.28 5.93
CA ILE A 46 9.23 10.11 4.68
C ILE A 46 8.87 8.65 4.41
N ASP A 47 7.73 8.45 3.77
CA ASP A 47 7.25 7.15 3.30
C ASP A 47 7.77 6.79 1.90
N CYS A 48 7.29 5.69 1.31
CA CYS A 48 7.75 5.26 -0.01
C CYS A 48 7.50 6.29 -1.12
N SER A 49 6.47 7.14 -0.98
CA SER A 49 6.13 8.22 -1.92
C SER A 49 6.87 9.52 -1.64
N GLY A 50 7.53 9.64 -0.49
CA GLY A 50 8.10 10.90 -0.02
C GLY A 50 7.17 11.69 0.88
N TYR A 51 5.98 11.17 1.20
CA TYR A 51 5.06 11.82 2.11
C TYR A 51 5.58 11.76 3.56
N SER A 52 5.64 12.93 4.19
CA SER A 52 5.93 13.12 5.61
C SER A 52 4.69 13.61 6.40
N PRO A 53 4.28 12.88 7.46
CA PRO A 53 3.24 13.34 8.38
C PRO A 53 3.63 14.61 9.14
N GLU A 54 4.91 14.79 9.47
CA GLU A 54 5.40 15.98 10.17
C GLU A 54 5.27 17.22 9.29
N VAL A 55 5.64 17.11 8.01
CA VAL A 55 5.46 18.18 7.02
C VAL A 55 3.97 18.48 6.81
N ALA A 56 3.13 17.45 6.70
CA ALA A 56 1.67 17.64 6.60
C ALA A 56 1.10 18.43 7.79
N MET A 57 1.59 18.13 9.01
CA MET A 57 1.19 18.82 10.23
C MET A 57 1.66 20.28 10.26
N GLU A 58 2.91 20.54 9.86
CA GLU A 58 3.47 21.90 9.76
C GLU A 58 2.69 22.75 8.75
N LEU A 59 2.45 22.21 7.55
CA LEU A 59 1.73 22.91 6.48
C LEU A 59 0.22 22.99 6.72
N LYS A 60 -0.30 22.25 7.71
CA LYS A 60 -1.74 22.05 7.98
C LYS A 60 -2.50 21.50 6.78
N GLU A 61 -1.82 20.70 5.97
CA GLU A 61 -2.36 20.07 4.77
C GLU A 61 -2.08 18.57 4.81
N PRO A 62 -3.07 17.75 5.22
CA PRO A 62 -2.89 16.31 5.37
C PRO A 62 -2.56 15.61 4.04
N ASP A 63 -3.01 16.16 2.91
CA ASP A 63 -2.86 15.54 1.58
C ASP A 63 -2.02 16.41 0.64
N TYR A 64 -0.97 17.08 1.14
CA TYR A 64 -0.16 18.01 0.32
C TYR A 64 0.54 17.38 -0.90
N LEU A 65 0.63 16.04 -0.96
CA LEU A 65 1.13 15.31 -2.13
C LEU A 65 0.02 14.59 -2.91
N ASP A 66 -1.25 14.70 -2.55
CA ASP A 66 -2.33 14.04 -3.29
C ASP A 66 -3.56 14.95 -3.36
N ASP A 67 -3.45 15.96 -4.23
CA ASP A 67 -4.52 16.94 -4.43
C ASP A 67 -5.79 16.23 -4.92
N ALA A 68 -6.82 16.21 -4.07
CA ALA A 68 -8.12 15.56 -4.32
C ALA A 68 -8.11 14.03 -4.44
N GLY A 69 -7.00 13.36 -4.11
CA GLY A 69 -6.91 11.89 -4.09
C GLY A 69 -6.95 11.23 -5.48
N ALA A 70 -6.81 11.99 -6.56
CA ALA A 70 -6.95 11.50 -7.93
C ALA A 70 -5.61 11.20 -8.58
N ASN A 71 -4.64 12.11 -8.46
CA ASN A 71 -3.32 11.97 -9.06
C ASN A 71 -2.24 12.19 -7.99
N PRO A 72 -1.79 11.11 -7.33
CA PRO A 72 -0.80 11.23 -6.28
C PRO A 72 0.54 11.72 -6.83
N LYS A 73 1.08 12.76 -6.21
CA LYS A 73 2.43 13.27 -6.42
C LYS A 73 3.40 12.52 -5.52
N PHE A 74 4.67 12.48 -5.91
CA PHE A 74 5.71 11.82 -5.13
C PHE A 74 7.04 12.57 -5.20
N ILE A 75 7.86 12.37 -4.18
CA ILE A 75 9.22 12.88 -4.06
C ILE A 75 10.16 11.70 -3.70
N LEU A 76 11.11 11.40 -4.57
CA LEU A 76 12.18 10.43 -4.31
C LEU A 76 13.49 11.15 -4.00
N LEU A 77 13.97 10.96 -2.79
CA LEU A 77 15.32 11.30 -2.34
C LEU A 77 16.28 10.12 -2.50
N SER A 78 15.77 8.89 -2.48
CA SER A 78 16.57 7.67 -2.59
C SER A 78 15.74 6.50 -3.12
N ILE A 79 16.38 5.60 -3.86
CA ILE A 79 15.79 4.32 -4.27
C ILE A 79 15.42 3.41 -3.08
N ALA A 80 16.01 3.65 -1.90
CA ALA A 80 15.68 2.92 -0.68
C ALA A 80 14.23 3.12 -0.25
N GLN A 81 13.57 4.20 -0.69
CA GLN A 81 12.15 4.45 -0.44
C GLN A 81 11.23 3.32 -0.93
N ARG A 82 11.67 2.53 -1.93
CA ARG A 82 10.92 1.35 -2.41
C ARG A 82 10.59 0.35 -1.29
N ASP A 83 11.45 0.24 -0.30
CA ASP A 83 11.31 -0.76 0.77
C ASP A 83 10.46 -0.24 1.94
N LEU A 84 10.07 1.05 1.93
CA LEU A 84 9.25 1.68 2.95
C LEU A 84 7.75 1.38 2.76
N PRO A 85 6.94 1.49 3.83
CA PRO A 85 5.49 1.46 3.72
C PRO A 85 4.97 2.77 3.09
N SER A 86 3.70 2.76 2.70
CA SER A 86 2.97 3.98 2.33
C SER A 86 1.99 4.35 3.44
N LEU A 87 1.90 5.64 3.75
CA LEU A 87 1.03 6.17 4.81
C LEU A 87 -0.26 6.81 4.27
N SER A 88 -0.21 7.36 3.06
CA SER A 88 -1.37 7.96 2.40
C SER A 88 -1.64 7.22 1.10
N GLU A 89 -2.75 6.48 1.03
CA GLU A 89 -3.19 5.77 -0.16
C GLU A 89 -4.70 5.98 -0.37
N TYR A 90 -5.06 6.77 -1.39
CA TYR A 90 -6.42 6.77 -1.93
C TYR A 90 -6.68 5.57 -2.83
N PHE A 91 -5.62 4.97 -3.39
CA PHE A 91 -5.65 3.74 -4.17
C PHE A 91 -4.64 2.74 -3.63
N SER A 92 -5.07 1.49 -3.38
CA SER A 92 -4.16 0.44 -2.87
C SER A 92 -3.06 0.04 -3.85
N SER A 93 -3.26 0.34 -5.14
CA SER A 93 -2.33 0.02 -6.24
C SER A 93 -1.19 1.05 -6.37
N THR A 94 -1.33 2.24 -5.79
CA THR A 94 -0.35 3.33 -5.97
C THR A 94 1.03 2.93 -5.48
N SER A 95 1.14 2.39 -4.26
CA SER A 95 2.44 2.00 -3.72
C SER A 95 3.08 0.84 -4.49
N ASP A 96 2.29 -0.13 -4.95
CA ASP A 96 2.80 -1.23 -5.80
C ASP A 96 3.31 -0.70 -7.14
N CYS A 97 2.57 0.21 -7.78
CA CYS A 97 3.01 0.85 -9.03
C CYS A 97 4.28 1.65 -8.81
N LEU A 98 4.37 2.44 -7.74
CA LEU A 98 5.57 3.22 -7.41
C LEU A 98 6.78 2.32 -7.15
N LYS A 99 6.59 1.21 -6.42
CA LYS A 99 7.68 0.25 -6.16
C LYS A 99 8.17 -0.43 -7.44
N ARG A 100 7.24 -0.83 -8.32
CA ARG A 100 7.55 -1.37 -9.65
C ARG A 100 8.29 -0.34 -10.51
N PHE A 101 7.82 0.91 -10.50
CA PHE A 101 8.49 2.01 -11.18
C PHE A 101 9.94 2.20 -10.70
N ILE A 102 10.18 2.14 -9.38
CA ILE A 102 11.54 2.22 -8.83
C ILE A 102 12.39 1.02 -9.24
N ASN A 103 11.80 -0.18 -9.32
CA ASN A 103 12.49 -1.40 -9.75
C ASN A 103 12.90 -1.37 -11.23
N ASP A 104 11.93 -1.13 -12.09
CA ASP A 104 12.09 -1.21 -13.55
C ASP A 104 13.07 -0.15 -14.04
N ASN A 105 13.15 0.99 -13.33
CA ASN A 105 14.03 2.12 -13.65
C ASN A 105 15.18 2.31 -12.65
N HIS A 106 15.53 1.27 -11.88
CA HIS A 106 16.48 1.37 -10.75
C HIS A 106 17.78 2.08 -11.11
N LEU A 107 18.41 1.74 -12.23
CA LEU A 107 19.69 2.36 -12.64
C LEU A 107 19.54 3.87 -12.86
N ALA A 108 18.48 4.29 -13.57
CA ALA A 108 18.25 5.69 -13.86
C ALA A 108 17.91 6.49 -12.60
N LEU A 109 17.00 5.96 -11.78
CA LEU A 109 16.59 6.60 -10.54
C LEU A 109 17.74 6.64 -9.52
N PHE A 110 18.61 5.64 -9.48
CA PHE A 110 19.80 5.65 -8.62
C PHE A 110 20.76 6.79 -9.01
N THR A 111 21.05 6.94 -10.30
CA THR A 111 21.91 8.05 -10.78
C THR A 111 21.26 9.41 -10.54
N LEU A 112 19.97 9.55 -10.81
CA LEU A 112 19.23 10.79 -10.59
C LEU A 112 19.18 11.18 -9.11
N THR A 113 18.81 10.26 -8.22
CA THR A 113 18.74 10.51 -6.76
C THR A 113 20.10 10.83 -6.14
N ALA A 114 21.20 10.34 -6.72
CA ALA A 114 22.54 10.75 -6.32
C ALA A 114 22.81 12.25 -6.61
N LEU A 115 22.25 12.79 -7.69
CA LEU A 115 22.47 14.17 -8.15
C LEU A 115 21.47 15.16 -7.57
N ASP A 116 20.19 14.79 -7.48
CA ASP A 116 19.10 15.67 -7.08
C ASP A 116 17.91 14.87 -6.51
N ALA A 117 16.90 15.55 -5.97
CA ALA A 117 15.59 14.90 -5.76
C ALA A 117 14.91 14.62 -7.11
N ILE A 118 14.09 13.58 -7.15
CA ILE A 118 13.15 13.33 -8.23
C ILE A 118 11.77 13.68 -7.70
N TYR A 119 10.99 14.40 -8.48
CA TYR A 119 9.58 14.64 -8.18
C TYR A 119 8.74 14.21 -9.37
N GLY A 120 7.47 13.91 -9.11
CA GLY A 120 6.57 13.49 -10.17
C GLY A 120 5.13 13.37 -9.74
N GLU A 121 4.30 13.01 -10.71
CA GLU A 121 2.88 12.74 -10.58
C GLU A 121 2.58 11.36 -11.17
N ILE A 122 1.69 10.65 -10.50
CA ILE A 122 1.12 9.39 -10.94
C ILE A 122 -0.21 9.73 -11.60
N ASP A 123 -0.17 9.92 -12.91
CA ASP A 123 -1.30 10.40 -13.70
C ASP A 123 -2.24 9.22 -14.04
N ASN A 124 -3.43 9.25 -13.44
CA ASN A 124 -4.51 8.29 -13.69
C ASN A 124 -5.37 8.69 -14.92
N LYS A 125 -4.95 9.70 -15.70
CA LYS A 125 -5.68 10.34 -16.81
C LYS A 125 -7.01 10.96 -16.37
N LEU A 126 -7.14 11.25 -15.07
CA LEU A 126 -8.32 11.85 -14.47
C LEU A 126 -7.91 13.08 -13.67
N TYR A 127 -8.53 14.22 -13.96
CA TYR A 127 -8.31 15.42 -13.14
C TYR A 127 -9.00 15.35 -11.78
N ARG A 128 -10.16 14.66 -11.71
CA ARG A 128 -10.94 14.47 -10.50
C ARG A 128 -11.89 13.30 -10.67
N ILE A 129 -12.10 12.54 -9.60
CA ILE A 129 -13.08 11.46 -9.58
C ILE A 129 -14.44 12.06 -9.24
N GLN A 130 -15.39 11.96 -10.17
CA GLN A 130 -16.76 12.46 -10.00
C GLN A 130 -17.79 11.33 -10.02
N SER A 131 -17.48 10.25 -10.72
CA SER A 131 -18.37 9.11 -10.94
C SER A 131 -17.67 7.77 -10.79
N ILE A 132 -18.48 6.71 -10.67
CA ILE A 132 -17.99 5.33 -10.64
C ILE A 132 -17.42 4.92 -12.01
N ASP A 133 -17.96 5.46 -13.10
CA ASP A 133 -17.42 5.25 -14.45
C ASP A 133 -15.97 5.73 -14.55
N ASP A 134 -15.64 6.88 -13.94
CA ASP A 134 -14.27 7.39 -13.90
C ASP A 134 -13.34 6.38 -13.25
N ILE A 135 -13.73 5.84 -12.10
CA ILE A 135 -12.96 4.81 -11.38
C ILE A 135 -12.76 3.61 -12.31
N ILE A 136 -13.83 3.05 -12.86
CA ILE A 136 -13.75 1.84 -13.71
C ILE A 136 -12.89 2.07 -14.96
N ASN A 137 -12.83 3.27 -15.51
CA ASN A 137 -12.05 3.57 -16.70
C ASN A 137 -10.53 3.74 -16.44
N VAL A 138 -10.07 3.72 -15.19
CA VAL A 138 -8.62 3.81 -14.85
C VAL A 138 -7.90 2.50 -15.17
N ASP A 139 -7.54 2.27 -16.43
CA ASP A 139 -6.85 1.05 -16.89
C ASP A 139 -5.33 1.13 -16.74
N GLU A 140 -4.77 2.33 -16.92
CA GLU A 140 -3.34 2.56 -16.99
C GLU A 140 -2.98 3.81 -16.21
N VAL A 141 -1.81 3.74 -15.59
CA VAL A 141 -1.23 4.83 -14.83
C VAL A 141 0.11 5.21 -15.44
N GLN A 142 0.29 6.50 -15.64
CA GLN A 142 1.50 7.06 -16.25
C GLN A 142 2.30 7.84 -15.22
N PHE A 143 3.59 7.54 -15.10
CA PHE A 143 4.52 8.29 -14.27
C PHE A 143 5.05 9.49 -15.07
N GLN A 144 4.76 10.68 -14.59
CA GLN A 144 5.37 11.92 -15.05
C GLN A 144 6.42 12.34 -14.04
N ILE A 145 7.66 12.59 -14.48
CA ILE A 145 8.78 12.86 -13.58
C ILE A 145 9.67 13.97 -14.12
N ASP A 146 10.30 14.71 -13.19
CA ASP A 146 11.49 15.51 -13.48
C ASP A 146 12.34 15.65 -12.21
N THR A 147 13.47 16.34 -12.32
CA THR A 147 14.24 16.82 -11.16
C THR A 147 14.14 18.33 -11.04
N PRO A 148 14.37 18.92 -9.85
CA PRO A 148 14.35 20.38 -9.70
C PRO A 148 15.29 21.11 -10.66
N LYS A 149 16.43 20.50 -10.99
CA LYS A 149 17.39 21.01 -12.00
C LYS A 149 17.02 20.68 -13.46
N GLN A 150 15.89 20.02 -13.69
CA GLN A 150 15.40 19.57 -15.00
C GLN A 150 16.39 18.65 -15.72
N LEU A 151 17.02 17.72 -14.99
CA LEU A 151 18.06 16.86 -15.53
C LEU A 151 17.51 15.90 -16.60
N ILE A 152 16.28 15.40 -16.42
CA ILE A 152 15.65 14.49 -17.38
C ILE A 152 15.30 15.24 -18.67
N SER A 153 14.64 16.39 -18.54
CA SER A 153 14.31 17.26 -19.68
C SER A 153 15.56 17.70 -20.46
N LYS A 154 16.64 18.07 -19.77
CA LYS A 154 17.93 18.40 -20.40
C LYS A 154 18.61 17.19 -21.05
N ALA A 155 18.49 16.01 -20.47
CA ALA A 155 19.04 14.77 -21.04
C ALA A 155 18.35 14.41 -22.37
N LEU A 156 17.02 14.48 -22.39
CA LEU A 156 16.21 14.23 -23.60
C LEU A 156 16.53 15.24 -24.70
N ASN A 157 16.64 16.53 -24.36
CA ASN A 157 17.04 17.56 -25.32
C ASN A 157 18.44 17.29 -25.87
N LEU A 158 19.41 16.94 -25.01
CA LEU A 158 20.76 16.59 -25.45
C LEU A 158 20.77 15.37 -26.39
N GLN A 159 19.97 14.34 -26.12
CA GLN A 159 19.84 13.17 -27.01
C GLN A 159 19.29 13.57 -28.38
N GLN A 160 18.18 14.31 -28.41
CA GLN A 160 17.61 14.82 -29.66
C GLN A 160 18.60 15.69 -30.44
N MET A 161 19.36 16.54 -29.74
CA MET A 161 20.35 17.39 -30.38
C MET A 161 21.51 16.60 -30.99
N ILE A 162 21.96 15.54 -30.32
CA ILE A 162 22.99 14.62 -30.82
C ILE A 162 22.47 13.84 -32.04
N GLU A 163 21.22 13.36 -32.02
CA GLU A 163 20.61 12.69 -33.17
C GLU A 163 20.53 13.64 -34.38
N GLN A 164 20.10 14.88 -34.18
CA GLN A 164 20.08 15.89 -35.24
C GLN A 164 21.47 16.25 -35.77
N LEU A 165 22.49 16.20 -34.90
CA LEU A 165 23.89 16.42 -35.29
C LEU A 165 24.43 15.27 -36.14
N LEU A 166 24.06 14.03 -35.82
CA LEU A 166 24.48 12.82 -36.55
C LEU A 166 23.73 12.64 -37.88
N ASN A 167 22.56 13.27 -38.04
CA ASN A 167 21.82 13.27 -39.29
C ASN A 167 22.50 14.17 -40.34
N GLU A 168 23.08 13.55 -41.37
CA GLU A 168 23.89 14.21 -42.42
C GLU A 168 23.13 15.31 -43.19
N ASP A 169 21.81 15.17 -43.34
CA ASP A 169 20.96 16.08 -44.13
C ASP A 169 20.80 17.49 -43.53
N ASN A 170 21.06 17.66 -42.22
CA ASN A 170 20.74 18.90 -41.53
C ASN A 170 21.89 19.92 -41.44
N GLN A 171 23.11 19.56 -41.87
CA GLN A 171 24.31 20.43 -41.80
C GLN A 171 24.57 21.08 -40.42
N ARG A 172 23.94 20.60 -39.34
CA ARG A 172 23.99 21.17 -37.98
C ARG A 172 25.38 21.14 -37.34
N TRP A 173 26.29 20.32 -37.87
CA TRP A 173 27.68 20.25 -37.44
C TRP A 173 28.50 21.49 -37.83
N LEU A 174 27.99 22.34 -38.72
CA LEU A 174 28.59 23.63 -39.10
C LEU A 174 28.15 24.80 -38.20
N ASP A 175 27.17 24.58 -37.33
CA ASP A 175 26.59 25.60 -36.45
C ASP A 175 27.33 25.61 -35.10
N ASP A 176 28.25 26.56 -34.92
CA ASP A 176 29.06 26.69 -33.71
C ASP A 176 28.21 26.97 -32.45
N ASP A 177 27.12 27.75 -32.57
CA ASP A 177 26.24 28.06 -31.44
C ASP A 177 25.47 26.81 -30.98
N TYR A 178 25.07 25.98 -31.94
CA TYR A 178 24.45 24.69 -31.67
C TYR A 178 25.41 23.72 -30.95
N LEU A 179 26.67 23.64 -31.40
CA LEU A 179 27.70 22.83 -30.76
C LEU A 179 28.01 23.32 -29.33
N GLN A 180 28.08 24.63 -29.11
CA GLN A 180 28.27 25.20 -27.77
C GLN A 180 27.11 24.83 -26.83
N THR A 181 25.88 24.83 -27.33
CA THR A 181 24.70 24.43 -26.56
C THR A 181 24.79 22.96 -26.14
N ILE A 182 25.20 22.06 -27.04
CA ILE A 182 25.44 20.64 -26.72
C ILE A 182 26.50 20.48 -25.64
N ILE A 183 27.62 21.22 -25.72
CA ILE A 183 28.70 21.16 -24.72
C ILE A 183 28.21 21.64 -23.35
N GLN A 184 27.43 22.73 -23.29
CA GLN A 184 26.89 23.24 -22.03
C GLN A 184 25.88 22.27 -21.39
N LEU A 185 25.00 21.67 -22.19
CA LEU A 185 24.08 20.64 -21.72
C LEU A 185 24.84 19.39 -21.22
N GLY A 186 25.86 18.96 -21.96
CA GLY A 186 26.72 17.83 -21.58
C GLY A 186 27.48 18.04 -20.27
N LYS A 187 27.93 19.27 -19.97
CA LYS A 187 28.55 19.60 -18.67
C LYS A 187 27.59 19.49 -17.49
N THR A 188 26.29 19.69 -17.73
CA THR A 188 25.27 19.69 -16.68
C THR A 188 24.74 18.28 -16.41
N VAL A 189 24.43 17.53 -17.47
CA VAL A 189 23.79 16.20 -17.38
C VAL A 189 24.83 15.08 -17.31
N GLY A 190 26.04 15.32 -17.82
CA GLY A 190 27.05 14.28 -18.01
C GLY A 190 26.83 13.49 -19.31
N ASN A 191 27.49 12.34 -19.43
CA ASN A 191 27.38 11.50 -20.62
C ASN A 191 26.08 10.69 -20.61
N VAL A 192 25.07 11.16 -21.36
CA VAL A 192 23.75 10.53 -21.53
C VAL A 192 23.77 9.20 -22.30
N GLN A 193 24.87 8.85 -22.99
CA GLN A 193 24.99 7.56 -23.68
C GLN A 193 25.49 6.45 -22.74
N LEU A 194 26.34 6.80 -21.77
CA LEU A 194 26.90 5.85 -20.81
C LEU A 194 26.06 5.74 -19.53
N ASN A 195 25.48 6.85 -19.09
CA ASN A 195 24.62 6.89 -17.92
C ASN A 195 23.16 6.91 -18.36
N LYS A 196 22.42 5.84 -18.06
CA LYS A 196 20.96 5.84 -18.19
C LYS A 196 20.40 6.84 -17.18
N ILE A 197 20.02 8.03 -17.62
CA ILE A 197 19.40 9.07 -16.78
C ILE A 197 17.90 9.17 -17.08
N VAL A 198 17.47 8.67 -18.24
CA VAL A 198 16.07 8.65 -18.66
C VAL A 198 15.47 7.28 -18.29
N PRO A 199 14.38 7.26 -17.52
CA PRO A 199 13.61 6.03 -17.26
C PRO A 199 12.96 5.46 -18.52
N ASP A 200 13.01 4.14 -18.67
CA ASP A 200 12.52 3.43 -19.86
C ASP A 200 11.02 3.08 -19.73
N THR A 201 10.54 2.76 -18.52
CA THR A 201 9.17 2.27 -18.29
C THR A 201 8.38 3.23 -17.41
N LEU A 202 7.46 3.99 -18.01
CA LEU A 202 6.61 4.98 -17.32
C LEU A 202 5.14 4.55 -17.18
N ASN A 203 4.72 3.50 -17.88
CA ASN A 203 3.31 3.11 -17.98
C ASN A 203 3.06 1.76 -17.29
N TYR A 204 2.06 1.74 -16.40
CA TYR A 204 1.71 0.55 -15.62
C TYR A 204 0.21 0.28 -15.69
N GLN A 205 -0.13 -0.95 -16.08
CA GLN A 205 -1.52 -1.41 -16.15
C GLN A 205 -2.06 -1.72 -14.75
N GLN A 206 -3.25 -1.24 -14.45
CA GLN A 206 -3.98 -1.49 -13.20
C GLN A 206 -5.25 -2.30 -13.47
N ASN A 207 -5.18 -3.59 -13.15
CA ASN A 207 -6.31 -4.49 -13.37
C ASN A 207 -7.27 -4.50 -12.18
N ASN A 208 -6.75 -4.71 -10.97
CA ASN A 208 -7.57 -4.78 -9.76
C ASN A 208 -6.96 -3.86 -8.70
N TYR A 209 -7.79 -3.05 -8.05
CA TYR A 209 -7.36 -2.11 -7.03
C TYR A 209 -8.51 -1.76 -6.08
N TYR A 210 -8.16 -1.22 -4.93
CA TYR A 210 -9.08 -0.62 -3.98
C TYR A 210 -8.95 0.90 -4.06
N THR A 211 -10.06 1.61 -3.89
CA THR A 211 -10.06 3.04 -3.67
C THR A 211 -10.86 3.44 -2.43
N SER A 212 -10.36 4.39 -1.65
CA SER A 212 -11.08 4.98 -0.51
C SER A 212 -12.17 5.97 -0.93
N HIS A 213 -12.19 6.37 -2.21
CA HIS A 213 -13.23 7.23 -2.77
C HIS A 213 -14.62 6.61 -2.61
N MET A 214 -15.63 7.46 -2.42
CA MET A 214 -17.05 7.07 -2.31
C MET A 214 -17.31 5.97 -1.25
N GLY A 215 -16.59 6.00 -0.13
CA GLY A 215 -16.82 5.09 1.00
C GLY A 215 -16.14 3.71 0.88
N GLY A 216 -15.21 3.55 -0.08
CA GLY A 216 -14.40 2.34 -0.19
C GLY A 216 -14.95 1.35 -1.22
N ILE A 217 -14.28 1.26 -2.37
CA ILE A 217 -14.66 0.39 -3.49
C ILE A 217 -13.48 -0.47 -3.91
N TYR A 218 -13.69 -1.78 -4.02
CA TYR A 218 -12.78 -2.68 -4.73
C TYR A 218 -13.24 -2.89 -6.15
N VAL A 219 -12.34 -2.69 -7.10
CA VAL A 219 -12.57 -2.88 -8.52
C VAL A 219 -11.80 -4.11 -8.99
N PHE A 220 -12.51 -5.08 -9.57
CA PHE A 220 -11.91 -6.27 -10.17
C PHE A 220 -12.21 -6.33 -11.66
N LYS A 221 -11.30 -5.81 -12.50
CA LYS A 221 -11.49 -5.78 -13.97
C LYS A 221 -11.20 -7.09 -14.66
N ASP A 222 -10.38 -7.96 -14.05
CA ASP A 222 -10.04 -9.24 -14.66
C ASP A 222 -11.24 -10.20 -14.77
N THR A 223 -12.41 -9.83 -14.23
CA THR A 223 -13.62 -10.66 -14.13
C THR A 223 -14.47 -10.62 -15.40
N ARG A 224 -13.90 -10.99 -16.55
CA ARG A 224 -14.65 -11.02 -17.82
C ARG A 224 -15.96 -11.82 -17.71
N PRO A 225 -17.08 -11.34 -18.29
CA PRO A 225 -17.19 -10.24 -19.26
C PRO A 225 -17.46 -8.83 -18.70
N LYS A 226 -17.71 -8.65 -17.39
CA LYS A 226 -18.08 -7.36 -16.78
C LYS A 226 -17.28 -7.15 -15.48
N PRO A 227 -16.67 -5.97 -15.24
CA PRO A 227 -15.92 -5.72 -14.01
C PRO A 227 -16.82 -5.91 -12.79
N THR A 228 -16.23 -6.40 -11.70
CA THR A 228 -16.95 -6.62 -10.43
C THR A 228 -16.51 -5.61 -9.40
N LEU A 229 -17.46 -4.90 -8.81
CA LEU A 229 -17.28 -3.92 -7.75
C LEU A 229 -17.70 -4.53 -6.42
N ILE A 230 -16.86 -4.39 -5.40
CA ILE A 230 -17.22 -4.70 -4.01
C ILE A 230 -17.19 -3.41 -3.20
N THR A 231 -18.34 -2.96 -2.71
CA THR A 231 -18.46 -1.72 -1.94
C THR A 231 -18.51 -2.02 -0.45
N ILE A 232 -17.70 -1.32 0.35
CA ILE A 232 -17.64 -1.50 1.80
C ILE A 232 -18.75 -0.71 2.49
N ASP A 233 -19.05 0.49 2.00
CA ASP A 233 -20.05 1.36 2.61
C ASP A 233 -21.47 0.75 2.53
N PRO A 234 -22.16 0.55 3.68
CA PRO A 234 -23.54 0.10 3.70
C PRO A 234 -24.53 1.10 3.08
N GLN A 235 -24.21 2.39 3.05
CA GLN A 235 -25.07 3.46 2.51
C GLN A 235 -24.78 3.76 1.03
N PHE A 236 -24.00 2.93 0.35
CA PHE A 236 -23.60 3.15 -1.03
C PHE A 236 -24.81 3.28 -1.98
N PRO A 237 -24.95 4.38 -2.73
CA PRO A 237 -26.08 4.60 -3.62
C PRO A 237 -26.02 3.67 -4.83
N LYS A 238 -26.91 2.66 -4.85
CA LYS A 238 -27.02 1.69 -5.94
C LYS A 238 -27.37 2.34 -7.29
N ASP A 239 -28.03 3.50 -7.26
CA ASP A 239 -28.53 4.19 -8.45
C ASP A 239 -27.41 4.81 -9.30
N GLN A 240 -26.19 4.91 -8.77
CA GLN A 240 -25.03 5.43 -9.48
C GLN A 240 -24.22 4.34 -10.20
N LEU A 241 -24.60 3.06 -10.04
CA LEU A 241 -23.85 1.94 -10.62
C LEU A 241 -24.09 1.84 -12.13
N PRO A 242 -23.03 1.71 -12.94
CA PRO A 242 -23.17 1.48 -14.38
C PRO A 242 -23.82 0.12 -14.67
N ASN A 243 -24.71 0.06 -15.67
CA ASN A 243 -25.43 -1.16 -16.09
C ASN A 243 -24.50 -2.31 -16.54
N ASP A 244 -23.25 -1.99 -16.85
CA ASP A 244 -22.23 -2.93 -17.31
C ASP A 244 -21.32 -3.50 -16.22
N CYS A 245 -21.71 -3.36 -14.96
CA CYS A 245 -20.92 -3.83 -13.83
C CYS A 245 -21.67 -4.85 -12.97
N LYS A 246 -20.92 -5.78 -12.36
CA LYS A 246 -21.45 -6.61 -11.28
C LYS A 246 -21.16 -5.92 -9.95
N HIS A 247 -22.16 -5.81 -9.09
CA HIS A 247 -22.01 -5.20 -7.78
C HIS A 247 -22.28 -6.23 -6.68
N ILE A 248 -21.41 -6.24 -5.66
CA ILE A 248 -21.53 -7.04 -4.45
C ILE A 248 -21.33 -6.11 -3.26
N HIS A 249 -22.23 -6.15 -2.28
CA HIS A 249 -21.98 -5.44 -1.04
C HIS A 249 -20.99 -6.19 -0.16
N GLY A 250 -20.06 -5.48 0.49
CA GLY A 250 -19.06 -6.07 1.36
C GLY A 250 -19.64 -6.87 2.53
N HIS A 251 -20.85 -6.53 3.00
CA HIS A 251 -21.58 -7.28 4.03
C HIS A 251 -22.15 -8.63 3.55
N GLU A 252 -22.21 -8.87 2.24
CA GLU A 252 -22.65 -10.14 1.67
C GLU A 252 -21.50 -11.16 1.64
N TYR A 253 -21.02 -11.56 2.83
CA TYR A 253 -19.85 -12.43 3.03
C TYR A 253 -19.83 -13.66 2.10
N GLN A 254 -20.98 -14.30 1.91
CA GLN A 254 -21.14 -15.48 1.07
C GLN A 254 -20.90 -15.17 -0.43
N LYS A 255 -21.43 -14.05 -0.93
CA LYS A 255 -21.24 -13.67 -2.34
C LYS A 255 -19.80 -13.27 -2.60
N VAL A 256 -19.17 -12.58 -1.65
CA VAL A 256 -17.74 -12.20 -1.74
C VAL A 256 -16.86 -13.44 -1.73
N SER A 257 -17.08 -14.39 -0.82
CA SER A 257 -16.27 -15.62 -0.73
C SER A 257 -16.42 -16.48 -2.00
N GLN A 258 -17.65 -16.68 -2.47
CA GLN A 258 -17.94 -17.42 -3.71
C GLN A 258 -17.30 -16.75 -4.93
N PHE A 259 -17.36 -15.42 -5.01
CA PHE A 259 -16.71 -14.65 -6.07
C PHE A 259 -15.20 -14.86 -6.07
N LEU A 260 -14.53 -14.67 -4.93
CA LEU A 260 -13.08 -14.78 -4.82
C LEU A 260 -12.60 -16.21 -5.14
N ILE A 261 -13.36 -17.24 -4.76
CA ILE A 261 -13.05 -18.65 -5.10
C ILE A 261 -13.26 -18.90 -6.59
N LYS A 262 -14.40 -18.46 -7.14
CA LYS A 262 -14.76 -18.67 -8.55
C LYS A 262 -13.72 -18.10 -9.51
N TYR A 263 -13.14 -16.95 -9.18
CA TYR A 263 -12.11 -16.31 -10.00
C TYR A 263 -10.69 -16.72 -9.62
N GLY A 264 -10.52 -17.70 -8.71
CA GLY A 264 -9.21 -18.23 -8.33
C GLY A 264 -8.31 -17.21 -7.64
N LEU A 265 -8.91 -16.25 -6.93
CA LEU A 265 -8.21 -15.20 -6.17
C LEU A 265 -7.84 -15.70 -4.77
N ILE A 266 -8.74 -16.45 -4.14
CA ILE A 266 -8.49 -17.13 -2.87
C ILE A 266 -8.68 -18.64 -3.01
N GLU A 267 -7.90 -19.38 -2.23
CA GLU A 267 -8.07 -20.82 -2.10
C GLU A 267 -8.39 -21.17 -0.64
N PRO A 268 -9.44 -21.98 -0.39
CA PRO A 268 -9.64 -22.57 0.93
C PRO A 268 -8.46 -23.48 1.25
N LEU A 269 -7.92 -23.37 2.46
CA LEU A 269 -6.86 -24.27 2.90
C LEU A 269 -7.38 -25.71 2.93
N GLN A 270 -6.68 -26.61 2.24
CA GLN A 270 -6.98 -28.04 2.31
C GLN A 270 -6.85 -28.56 3.76
N LYS A 271 -7.63 -29.57 4.13
CA LYS A 271 -7.65 -30.16 5.50
C LYS A 271 -6.25 -30.46 6.06
N ARG A 272 -5.34 -30.97 5.23
CA ARG A 272 -3.93 -31.24 5.61
C ARG A 272 -3.15 -29.97 5.97
N LYS A 273 -3.34 -28.88 5.22
CA LYS A 273 -2.69 -27.58 5.50
C LYS A 273 -3.34 -26.87 6.69
N LEU A 274 -4.64 -27.04 6.90
CA LEU A 274 -5.33 -26.55 8.10
C LEU A 274 -4.78 -27.21 9.36
N GLN A 275 -4.56 -28.53 9.33
CA GLN A 275 -3.95 -29.28 10.44
C GLN A 275 -2.54 -28.78 10.77
N GLN A 276 -1.76 -28.37 9.77
CA GLN A 276 -0.43 -27.77 9.97
C GLN A 276 -0.49 -26.32 10.49
N LYS A 277 -1.61 -25.62 10.31
CA LYS A 277 -1.83 -24.22 10.74
C LYS A 277 -2.74 -24.10 11.97
N VAL A 278 -3.00 -25.20 12.70
CA VAL A 278 -3.84 -25.17 13.92
C VAL A 278 -3.30 -24.19 14.94
N ASP A 279 -1.97 -24.10 15.09
CA ASP A 279 -1.36 -23.15 16.02
C ASP A 279 -1.61 -21.69 15.64
N GLN A 280 -1.68 -21.37 14.35
CA GLN A 280 -2.05 -20.03 13.88
C GLN A 280 -3.52 -19.71 14.17
N LEU A 281 -4.41 -20.71 14.06
CA LEU A 281 -5.82 -20.55 14.39
C LEU A 281 -6.05 -20.43 15.91
N ARG A 282 -5.32 -21.20 16.72
CA ARG A 282 -5.28 -21.04 18.19
C ARG A 282 -4.78 -19.66 18.58
N PHE A 283 -3.74 -19.17 17.92
CA PHE A 283 -3.21 -17.84 18.14
C PHE A 283 -4.24 -16.75 17.81
N LYS A 284 -4.94 -16.84 16.67
CA LYS A 284 -6.05 -15.93 16.34
C LYS A 284 -7.16 -15.96 17.38
N LYS A 285 -7.50 -17.15 17.89
CA LYS A 285 -8.47 -17.30 18.99
C LYS A 285 -7.99 -16.57 20.25
N HIS A 286 -6.71 -16.65 20.58
CA HIS A 286 -6.13 -15.90 21.71
C HIS A 286 -6.21 -14.39 21.51
N GLN A 287 -6.02 -13.88 20.28
CA GLN A 287 -6.18 -12.45 20.00
C GLN A 287 -7.60 -11.95 20.25
N VAL A 288 -8.63 -12.71 19.85
CA VAL A 288 -10.03 -12.36 20.13
C VAL A 288 -10.31 -12.32 21.63
N ILE A 289 -9.76 -13.27 22.39
CA ILE A 289 -9.90 -13.28 23.86
C ILE A 289 -9.22 -12.07 24.49
N ILE A 290 -8.01 -11.75 24.05
CA ILE A 290 -7.24 -10.61 24.58
C ILE A 290 -8.00 -9.31 24.31
N ASP A 291 -8.57 -9.14 23.12
CA ASP A 291 -9.41 -7.98 22.82
C ASP A 291 -10.64 -7.86 23.72
N HIS A 292 -11.30 -8.98 23.98
CA HIS A 292 -12.45 -9.01 24.87
C HIS A 292 -12.05 -8.70 26.33
N LEU A 293 -10.94 -9.26 26.80
CA LEU A 293 -10.35 -8.94 28.10
C LEU A 293 -10.04 -7.45 28.27
N ILE A 294 -9.50 -6.83 27.22
CA ILE A 294 -9.21 -5.39 27.22
C ILE A 294 -10.51 -4.59 27.25
N SER A 295 -11.55 -5.02 26.51
CA SER A 295 -12.85 -4.34 26.52
C SER A 295 -13.54 -4.33 27.89
N ILE A 296 -13.34 -5.37 28.69
CA ILE A 296 -13.89 -5.50 30.05
C ILE A 296 -12.94 -4.87 31.10
N GLY A 297 -11.77 -4.38 30.70
CA GLY A 297 -10.78 -3.77 31.60
C GLY A 297 -10.08 -4.75 32.53
N GLN A 298 -10.13 -6.06 32.23
CA GLN A 298 -9.49 -7.13 33.01
C GLN A 298 -8.14 -7.56 32.41
N TYR A 299 -7.64 -6.86 31.39
CA TYR A 299 -6.35 -7.16 30.79
C TYR A 299 -5.21 -6.76 31.73
N CYS A 300 -4.33 -7.72 32.01
CA CYS A 300 -3.10 -7.50 32.75
C CYS A 300 -1.92 -7.59 31.76
N ASP A 301 -0.96 -6.66 31.85
CA ASP A 301 0.25 -6.61 31.00
C ASP A 301 1.15 -7.86 31.05
N LYS A 302 0.83 -8.83 31.92
CA LYS A 302 1.55 -10.09 31.99
C LYS A 302 1.03 -11.06 30.94
N ARG A 303 1.96 -11.64 30.18
CA ARG A 303 1.72 -12.73 29.22
C ARG A 303 0.83 -13.81 29.87
N LEU A 304 -0.42 -13.90 29.44
CA LEU A 304 -1.38 -14.86 29.99
C LEU A 304 -0.90 -16.28 29.66
N THR A 305 -0.82 -17.11 30.69
CA THR A 305 -0.53 -18.54 30.52
C THR A 305 -1.73 -19.25 29.89
N GLU A 306 -1.52 -20.37 29.18
CA GLU A 306 -2.62 -21.16 28.61
C GLU A 306 -3.66 -21.58 29.66
N PHE A 307 -3.22 -21.78 30.91
CA PHE A 307 -4.08 -22.09 32.04
C PHE A 307 -5.02 -20.92 32.39
N GLN A 308 -4.49 -19.70 32.48
CA GLN A 308 -5.28 -18.49 32.74
C GLN A 308 -6.26 -18.19 31.61
N LEU A 309 -5.85 -18.39 30.35
CA LEU A 309 -6.75 -18.26 29.20
C LEU A 309 -7.90 -19.28 29.27
N LYS A 310 -7.63 -20.54 29.60
CA LYS A 310 -8.67 -21.56 29.78
C LYS A 310 -9.63 -21.22 30.93
N GLN A 311 -9.10 -20.74 32.05
CA GLN A 311 -9.92 -20.32 33.19
C GLN A 311 -10.85 -19.15 32.81
N PHE A 312 -10.33 -18.16 32.09
CA PHE A 312 -11.12 -17.03 31.61
C PHE A 312 -12.20 -17.44 30.61
N ILE A 313 -11.87 -18.31 29.64
CA ILE A 313 -12.84 -18.85 28.68
C ILE A 313 -13.99 -19.57 29.41
N ASN A 314 -13.68 -20.35 30.46
CA ASN A 314 -14.72 -21.05 31.21
C ASN A 314 -15.60 -20.12 32.04
N GLN A 315 -15.06 -18.98 32.50
CA GLN A 315 -15.79 -18.02 33.32
C GLN A 315 -16.67 -17.08 32.50
N ASN A 316 -16.23 -16.69 31.30
CA ASN A 316 -16.92 -15.72 30.44
C ASN A 316 -17.34 -16.34 29.11
N PHE A 317 -17.64 -17.64 29.08
CA PHE A 317 -17.91 -18.35 27.84
C PHE A 317 -19.09 -17.72 27.07
N GLU A 318 -20.15 -17.33 27.77
CA GLU A 318 -21.36 -16.77 27.14
C GLU A 318 -21.20 -15.30 26.69
N ASP A 319 -20.30 -14.56 27.32
CA ASP A 319 -20.06 -13.13 27.03
C ASP A 319 -19.10 -12.93 25.84
N LEU A 320 -18.46 -13.99 25.36
CA LEU A 320 -17.48 -13.92 24.28
C LEU A 320 -18.14 -13.61 22.92
N PRO A 321 -17.42 -12.91 22.01
CA PRO A 321 -17.94 -12.58 20.69
C PRO A 321 -18.33 -13.82 19.86
N GLU A 322 -19.33 -13.70 18.98
CA GLU A 322 -19.75 -14.81 18.10
C GLU A 322 -18.59 -15.33 17.22
N SER A 323 -17.66 -14.44 16.84
CA SER A 323 -16.43 -14.79 16.11
C SER A 323 -15.53 -15.76 16.89
N PHE A 324 -15.47 -15.65 18.22
CA PHE A 324 -14.74 -16.57 19.09
C PHE A 324 -15.38 -17.97 19.05
N HIS A 325 -16.70 -18.06 19.24
CA HIS A 325 -17.40 -19.35 19.23
C HIS A 325 -17.24 -20.07 17.89
N LYS A 326 -17.39 -19.35 16.79
CA LYS A 326 -17.19 -19.88 15.43
C LYS A 326 -15.76 -20.40 15.23
N LEU A 327 -14.74 -19.67 15.69
CA LEU A 327 -13.34 -20.12 15.64
C LEU A 327 -13.06 -21.29 16.58
N HIS A 328 -13.68 -21.32 17.76
CA HIS A 328 -13.56 -22.41 18.72
C HIS A 328 -14.10 -23.71 18.13
N ASP A 329 -15.30 -23.69 17.55
CA ASP A 329 -15.92 -24.85 16.87
C ASP A 329 -15.03 -25.38 15.74
N LEU A 330 -14.44 -24.47 14.96
CA LEU A 330 -13.55 -24.83 13.86
C LEU A 330 -12.26 -25.49 14.36
N VAL A 331 -11.62 -24.93 15.38
CA VAL A 331 -10.41 -25.52 15.98
C VAL A 331 -10.73 -26.88 16.60
N ALA A 332 -11.84 -26.99 17.34
CA ALA A 332 -12.28 -28.26 17.94
C ALA A 332 -12.56 -29.33 16.87
N ALA A 333 -13.23 -28.98 15.77
CA ALA A 333 -13.51 -29.91 14.66
C ALA A 333 -12.22 -30.39 13.98
N ILE A 334 -11.22 -29.52 13.81
CA ILE A 334 -9.91 -29.89 13.25
C ILE A 334 -9.14 -30.82 14.20
N GLU A 335 -9.12 -30.51 15.50
CA GLU A 335 -8.45 -31.32 16.53
C GLU A 335 -9.09 -32.71 16.69
N ARG A 336 -10.43 -32.77 16.63
CA ARG A 336 -11.21 -34.03 16.63
C ARG A 336 -11.17 -34.78 15.30
N GLN A 337 -10.46 -34.25 14.29
CA GLN A 337 -10.31 -34.82 12.94
C GLN A 337 -11.64 -35.09 12.22
N GLU A 338 -12.69 -34.33 12.52
CA GLU A 338 -14.04 -34.54 12.00
C GLU A 338 -14.05 -34.56 10.45
N ARG A 339 -14.91 -35.41 9.86
CA ARG A 339 -14.98 -35.59 8.40
C ARG A 339 -15.46 -34.32 7.69
N THR A 340 -16.33 -33.56 8.34
CA THR A 340 -16.88 -32.29 7.87
C THR A 340 -16.44 -31.18 8.81
N ILE A 341 -15.68 -30.21 8.30
CA ILE A 341 -15.41 -28.97 9.04
C ILE A 341 -16.62 -28.07 8.82
N PRO A 342 -17.26 -27.53 9.88
CA PRO A 342 -18.35 -26.58 9.72
C PRO A 342 -17.82 -25.34 8.99
N ASN A 343 -18.14 -25.24 7.71
CA ASN A 343 -17.73 -24.10 6.89
C ASN A 343 -18.83 -23.04 6.95
N LYS A 344 -18.71 -22.09 7.88
CA LYS A 344 -19.53 -20.86 7.84
C LYS A 344 -18.79 -19.84 6.99
N ASP A 345 -19.50 -19.14 6.10
CA ASP A 345 -18.91 -18.20 5.14
C ASP A 345 -18.03 -17.11 5.78
N GLU A 346 -18.31 -16.74 7.03
CA GLU A 346 -17.50 -15.80 7.82
C GLU A 346 -16.15 -16.39 8.27
N LEU A 347 -16.11 -17.70 8.56
CA LEU A 347 -14.89 -18.42 8.92
C LEU A 347 -13.96 -18.65 7.73
N MET A 348 -14.47 -18.53 6.50
CA MET A 348 -13.67 -18.67 5.29
C MET A 348 -12.54 -17.65 5.23
N PHE A 349 -12.78 -16.41 5.64
CA PHE A 349 -11.76 -15.36 5.60
C PHE A 349 -10.60 -15.62 6.58
N HIS A 350 -10.84 -16.40 7.64
CA HIS A 350 -9.80 -16.83 8.59
C HIS A 350 -8.99 -18.03 8.11
N THR A 351 -9.55 -18.82 7.19
CA THR A 351 -9.02 -20.12 6.72
C THR A 351 -8.64 -20.12 5.24
N CYS A 352 -8.79 -19.00 4.54
CA CYS A 352 -8.35 -18.83 3.16
C CYS A 352 -6.91 -18.31 3.08
N GLN A 353 -6.24 -18.64 1.99
CA GLN A 353 -5.01 -18.00 1.56
C GLN A 353 -5.21 -17.40 0.16
N VAL A 354 -4.41 -16.40 -0.19
CA VAL A 354 -4.35 -15.94 -1.58
C VAL A 354 -3.87 -17.11 -2.45
N ALA A 355 -4.51 -17.30 -3.59
CA ALA A 355 -4.16 -18.39 -4.49
C ALA A 355 -2.74 -18.19 -5.07
N ASN A 356 -2.08 -19.29 -5.47
CA ASN A 356 -0.78 -19.23 -6.15
C ASN A 356 -0.93 -18.98 -7.67
N SER A 357 -2.11 -18.60 -8.14
CA SER A 357 -2.35 -18.30 -9.56
C SER A 357 -1.66 -16.97 -9.93
N PRO A 358 -1.12 -16.83 -11.17
CA PRO A 358 -0.49 -15.57 -11.61
C PRO A 358 -1.39 -14.35 -11.41
N ARG A 359 -2.69 -14.53 -11.65
CA ARG A 359 -3.73 -13.52 -11.45
C ARG A 359 -3.87 -13.11 -9.97
N ALA A 360 -3.88 -14.08 -9.05
CA ALA A 360 -3.97 -13.77 -7.63
C ALA A 360 -2.70 -13.11 -7.10
N GLN A 361 -1.54 -13.44 -7.66
CA GLN A 361 -0.27 -12.78 -7.32
C GLN A 361 -0.23 -11.33 -7.79
N GLN A 362 -0.71 -11.05 -9.01
CA GLN A 362 -0.86 -9.67 -9.52
C GLN A 362 -1.79 -8.80 -8.66
N SER A 363 -2.72 -9.40 -7.93
CA SER A 363 -3.67 -8.69 -7.05
C SER A 363 -3.49 -9.02 -5.58
N TYR A 364 -2.31 -9.52 -5.21
CA TYR A 364 -2.04 -10.04 -3.87
C TYR A 364 -2.30 -8.99 -2.79
N ARG A 365 -1.86 -7.74 -3.02
CA ARG A 365 -2.07 -6.61 -2.11
C ARG A 365 -3.55 -6.27 -1.99
N THR A 366 -4.26 -6.08 -3.11
CA THR A 366 -5.70 -5.76 -3.10
C THR A 366 -6.53 -6.84 -2.40
N ILE A 367 -6.20 -8.12 -2.61
CA ILE A 367 -6.88 -9.24 -1.94
C ILE A 367 -6.58 -9.23 -0.45
N ASN A 368 -5.31 -9.08 -0.03
CA ASN A 368 -4.99 -9.02 1.40
C ASN A 368 -5.54 -7.76 2.07
N HIS A 369 -5.62 -6.63 1.35
CA HIS A 369 -6.31 -5.43 1.78
C HIS A 369 -7.79 -5.75 2.03
N LEU A 370 -8.50 -6.37 1.08
CA LEU A 370 -9.89 -6.83 1.26
C LEU A 370 -10.03 -7.78 2.46
N LEU A 371 -9.16 -8.79 2.57
CA LEU A 371 -9.18 -9.73 3.68
C LEU A 371 -8.91 -9.05 5.03
N SER A 372 -8.14 -7.96 5.07
CA SER A 372 -7.93 -7.18 6.29
C SER A 372 -9.24 -6.57 6.80
N HIS A 373 -10.18 -6.22 5.91
CA HIS A 373 -11.49 -5.71 6.32
C HIS A 373 -12.34 -6.75 7.03
N TYR A 374 -12.18 -8.02 6.64
CA TYR A 374 -12.94 -9.14 7.19
C TYR A 374 -12.30 -9.77 8.43
N THR A 375 -11.00 -9.57 8.65
CA THR A 375 -10.28 -10.14 9.79
C THR A 375 -9.68 -9.03 10.68
N PRO A 376 -10.51 -8.28 11.45
CA PRO A 376 -10.03 -7.13 12.22
C PRO A 376 -9.02 -7.52 13.31
N TYR A 377 -9.15 -8.73 13.87
CA TYR A 377 -8.23 -9.24 14.90
C TYR A 377 -6.85 -9.65 14.38
N ASN A 378 -6.63 -9.62 13.06
CA ASN A 378 -5.33 -9.92 12.46
C ASN A 378 -4.50 -8.64 12.32
N TYR A 379 -3.88 -8.22 13.42
CA TYR A 379 -3.09 -6.98 13.48
C TYR A 379 -1.96 -6.92 12.47
N LEU A 380 -1.28 -8.04 12.18
CA LEU A 380 -0.21 -8.08 11.19
C LEU A 380 -0.73 -7.76 9.79
N ARG A 381 -1.83 -8.40 9.38
CA ARG A 381 -2.41 -8.15 8.06
C ARG A 381 -2.92 -6.72 7.95
N LEU A 382 -3.56 -6.20 9.01
CA LEU A 382 -4.05 -4.83 9.05
C LEU A 382 -2.88 -3.83 8.93
N TYR A 383 -1.80 -4.05 9.68
CA TYR A 383 -0.61 -3.19 9.68
C TYR A 383 0.12 -3.12 8.34
N VAL A 384 0.28 -4.27 7.66
CA VAL A 384 1.04 -4.39 6.41
C VAL A 384 0.25 -3.91 5.20
N PHE A 385 -1.02 -4.31 5.10
CA PHE A 385 -1.81 -4.10 3.88
C PHE A 385 -2.76 -2.91 3.94
N ASN A 386 -3.20 -2.49 5.13
CA ASN A 386 -4.15 -1.39 5.28
C ASN A 386 -3.74 -0.47 6.44
N ARG A 387 -2.61 0.21 6.21
CA ARG A 387 -2.02 1.15 7.17
C ARG A 387 -2.94 2.33 7.52
N PRO A 388 -3.69 2.94 6.59
CA PRO A 388 -4.61 4.02 6.92
C PRO A 388 -5.68 3.59 7.93
N ARG A 389 -6.29 2.41 7.73
CA ARG A 389 -7.28 1.88 8.66
C ARG A 389 -6.65 1.49 10.00
N PHE A 390 -5.47 0.88 9.98
CA PHE A 390 -4.72 0.58 11.20
C PHE A 390 -4.54 1.85 12.05
N ASN A 391 -4.06 2.94 11.45
CA ASN A 391 -3.82 4.20 12.15
C ASN A 391 -5.12 4.79 12.75
N LEU A 392 -6.22 4.74 11.99
CA LEU A 392 -7.54 5.18 12.47
C LEU A 392 -8.01 4.36 13.68
N GLU A 393 -8.02 3.03 13.57
CA GLU A 393 -8.46 2.15 14.66
C GLU A 393 -7.53 2.23 15.87
N PHE A 394 -6.22 2.24 15.65
CA PHE A 394 -5.21 2.33 16.69
C PHE A 394 -5.39 3.58 17.56
N SER A 395 -5.69 4.74 16.94
CA SER A 395 -5.94 5.98 17.66
C SER A 395 -7.15 5.94 18.60
N GLN A 396 -8.10 5.02 18.36
CA GLN A 396 -9.31 4.87 19.15
C GLN A 396 -9.21 3.74 20.20
N TRP A 397 -8.16 2.92 20.14
CA TRP A 397 -7.99 1.80 21.05
C TRP A 397 -7.57 2.24 22.47
N PRO A 398 -7.99 1.50 23.51
CA PRO A 398 -7.46 1.69 24.87
C PRO A 398 -5.94 1.51 24.91
N GLU A 399 -5.25 2.25 25.80
CA GLU A 399 -3.79 2.23 25.93
C GLU A 399 -3.22 0.81 26.13
N ALA A 400 -3.90 -0.03 26.93
CA ALA A 400 -3.52 -1.43 27.13
C ALA A 400 -3.53 -2.26 25.82
N LYS A 401 -4.49 -1.99 24.92
CA LYS A 401 -4.55 -2.64 23.60
C LYS A 401 -3.45 -2.13 22.69
N GLN A 402 -3.19 -0.83 22.71
CA GLN A 402 -2.10 -0.24 21.94
C GLN A 402 -0.76 -0.89 22.33
N GLN A 403 -0.43 -0.94 23.63
CA GLN A 403 0.80 -1.57 24.11
C GLN A 403 0.91 -3.05 23.73
N TYR A 404 -0.17 -3.84 23.89
CA TYR A 404 -0.17 -5.24 23.48
C TYR A 404 0.10 -5.43 21.98
N VAL A 405 -0.58 -4.66 21.12
CA VAL A 405 -0.39 -4.74 19.67
C VAL A 405 1.02 -4.30 19.28
N MET A 406 1.58 -3.30 19.97
CA MET A 406 2.95 -2.83 19.77
C MET A 406 3.98 -3.92 20.06
N ASP A 407 3.89 -4.57 21.22
CA ASP A 407 4.78 -5.67 21.59
C ASP A 407 4.66 -6.85 20.62
N TYR A 408 3.44 -7.11 20.15
CA TYR A 408 3.16 -8.15 19.17
C TYR A 408 3.81 -7.83 17.81
N LEU A 409 3.68 -6.61 17.30
CA LEU A 409 4.28 -6.20 16.04
C LEU A 409 5.82 -6.25 16.10
N GLN A 410 6.42 -5.81 17.22
CA GLN A 410 7.87 -5.89 17.42
C GLN A 410 8.39 -7.33 17.42
N GLN A 411 7.68 -8.25 18.10
CA GLN A 411 8.06 -9.67 18.10
C GLN A 411 7.97 -10.31 16.71
N HIS A 412 7.12 -9.79 15.83
CA HIS A 412 6.88 -10.30 14.49
C HIS A 412 7.51 -9.47 13.37
N GLN A 413 8.41 -8.53 13.69
CA GLN A 413 9.06 -7.64 12.72
C GLN A 413 9.77 -8.39 11.59
N ALA A 414 10.49 -9.49 11.90
CA ALA A 414 11.14 -10.32 10.88
C ALA A 414 10.15 -10.95 9.88
N MET A 415 8.91 -11.22 10.32
CA MET A 415 7.85 -11.76 9.45
C MET A 415 7.23 -10.66 8.58
N ILE A 416 7.13 -9.43 9.11
CA ILE A 416 6.71 -8.25 8.35
C ILE A 416 7.71 -8.01 7.22
N GLU A 417 9.01 -7.93 7.53
CA GLU A 417 10.07 -7.74 6.55
C GLU A 417 10.10 -8.85 5.48
N ALA A 418 9.90 -10.10 5.88
CA ALA A 418 9.83 -11.23 4.95
C ALA A 418 8.62 -11.14 4.02
N THR A 419 7.47 -10.65 4.51
CA THR A 419 6.25 -10.48 3.71
C THR A 419 6.42 -9.34 2.70
N THR A 420 6.96 -8.20 3.13
CA THR A 420 7.29 -7.06 2.25
C THR A 420 8.29 -7.46 1.16
N LYS A 421 9.30 -8.29 1.47
CA LYS A 421 10.27 -8.81 0.49
C LYS A 421 9.68 -9.87 -0.46
N ALA A 422 8.72 -10.66 -0.01
CA ALA A 422 8.05 -11.65 -0.85
C ALA A 422 7.17 -10.99 -1.92
N GLU A 423 6.51 -9.88 -1.59
CA GLU A 423 5.77 -9.05 -2.54
C GLU A 423 6.65 -8.54 -3.69
N GLN A 424 7.89 -8.14 -3.36
CA GLN A 424 8.86 -7.65 -4.34
C GLN A 424 9.38 -8.72 -5.31
N LYS A 425 9.30 -10.02 -4.95
CA LYS A 425 9.77 -11.13 -5.80
C LYS A 425 8.67 -11.76 -6.66
N GLY A 426 7.40 -11.54 -6.31
CA GLY A 426 6.24 -12.05 -7.03
C GLY A 426 5.67 -11.09 -8.08
N SER A 427 6.23 -9.88 -8.18
CA SER A 427 5.87 -8.84 -9.15
C SER A 427 6.76 -8.87 -10.38
#